data_AF-A0AA36ID84-F1
#
_entry.id   AF-A0AA36ID84-F1
#
_cell.length_a   1.000
_cell.length_b   1.000
_cell.length_c   1.000
_cell.angle_alpha   90.00
_cell.angle_beta   90.00
_cell.angle_gamma   90.00
#
_symmetry.space_group_name_H-M   'P 1'
#
loop_
_entity.id
_entity.type
_entity.pdbx_description
1 polymer ?
#
loop_
_entity_poly.entity_id
_entity_poly.type
_entity_poly.pdbx_seq_one_letter_code
_entity_poly.pdbx_strand_id
1 'polypeptide(L)'
;MVVKHHVFEAFFALVVISNAVFIGIDVQRTVTTGVSRSTDIQVIQYSYTGLFLLELLMRILAFGRKFFVSEEWMWAWLDLFIVTSSLWEVIVDIVQAALEGQGDLESIAGISNMKSFRIIRLTRLLKTAQFIRIFRFVMALRMLVTSIISTLKALLWALVLLALIVYVFAVLFTQAVYEHKNDPAAPAMPLREAEASTRYFGSLAESMLSLFMSIAGGVSWEEVIGPLKEISIVWALCFVFYVAFTYFAVLNVVTGVFCQSAIESAQNDHAMVVQALMDNKAAHIAKLRSLFNHLNGQDNDAGIITLGMFEEKINSPAVREYFEALGLDIWDAWSFFKLLDAAGDGAVDLEDFFDGCLRFRGPARAMDMGRIMQDQRWLIRSQGRFQTFVGRELVSLKSDVTDLLQHLAIKTTANQWAPSQWKAP
;
A
#
# COMPACT_ATOMS: atom_id res chain seq x y z
N MET A 1 -21.75 -3.24 -23.04
CA MET A 1 -22.10 -1.95 -22.41
C MET A 1 -22.85 -2.12 -21.09
N VAL A 2 -23.81 -3.05 -20.97
CA VAL A 2 -24.63 -3.27 -19.76
C VAL A 2 -23.83 -3.55 -18.48
N VAL A 3 -22.81 -4.42 -18.54
CA VAL A 3 -22.01 -4.83 -17.37
C VAL A 3 -21.18 -3.69 -16.76
N LYS A 4 -20.90 -2.61 -17.51
CA LYS A 4 -20.13 -1.45 -17.01
C LYS A 4 -21.01 -0.35 -16.42
N HIS A 5 -22.34 -0.52 -16.40
CA HIS A 5 -23.26 0.51 -15.95
C HIS A 5 -23.38 0.51 -14.43
N HIS A 6 -23.29 1.67 -13.77
CA HIS A 6 -23.36 1.76 -12.29
C HIS A 6 -24.63 1.13 -11.69
N VAL A 7 -25.75 1.17 -12.42
CA VAL A 7 -27.00 0.51 -11.98
C VAL A 7 -26.86 -1.01 -11.90
N PHE A 8 -26.10 -1.63 -12.82
CA PHE A 8 -25.83 -3.06 -12.79
C PHE A 8 -25.02 -3.43 -11.53
N GLU A 9 -23.98 -2.65 -11.23
CA GLU A 9 -23.16 -2.86 -10.03
C GLU A 9 -23.96 -2.63 -8.74
N ALA A 10 -24.76 -1.56 -8.67
CA ALA A 10 -25.60 -1.26 -7.53
C ALA A 10 -26.66 -2.34 -7.28
N PHE A 11 -27.28 -2.87 -8.35
CA PHE A 11 -28.23 -3.97 -8.26
C PHE A 11 -27.57 -5.22 -7.65
N PHE A 12 -26.44 -5.68 -8.20
CA PHE A 12 -25.79 -6.88 -7.70
C PHE A 12 -25.18 -6.68 -6.30
N ALA A 13 -24.73 -5.47 -5.96
CA ALA A 13 -24.34 -5.13 -4.59
C ALA A 13 -25.51 -5.31 -3.61
N LEU A 14 -26.71 -4.85 -3.95
CA LEU A 14 -27.91 -5.02 -3.14
C LEU A 14 -28.33 -6.50 -3.03
N VAL A 15 -28.21 -7.26 -4.13
CA VAL A 15 -28.44 -8.72 -4.12
C VAL A 15 -27.48 -9.42 -3.15
N VAL A 16 -26.21 -9.01 -3.07
CA VAL A 16 -25.23 -9.59 -2.14
C VAL A 16 -25.55 -9.27 -0.70
N ILE A 17 -25.88 -8.02 -0.41
CA ILE A 17 -26.24 -7.58 0.94
C ILE A 17 -27.49 -8.32 1.40
N SER A 18 -28.53 -8.40 0.56
CA SER A 18 -29.75 -9.14 0.89
C SER A 18 -29.48 -10.64 1.09
N ASN A 19 -28.67 -11.27 0.24
CA ASN A 19 -28.26 -12.67 0.42
C ASN A 19 -27.49 -12.87 1.75
N ALA A 20 -26.58 -11.96 2.11
CA ALA A 20 -25.83 -12.05 3.36
C ALA A 20 -26.75 -11.97 4.59
N VAL A 21 -27.70 -11.03 4.60
CA VAL A 21 -28.72 -10.93 5.67
C VAL A 21 -29.56 -12.21 5.73
N PHE A 22 -29.97 -12.72 4.58
CA PHE A 22 -30.78 -13.94 4.50
C PHE A 22 -30.05 -15.16 5.07
N ILE A 23 -28.77 -15.34 4.73
CA ILE A 23 -27.93 -16.41 5.30
C ILE A 23 -27.85 -16.27 6.83
N GLY A 24 -27.68 -15.06 7.36
CA GLY A 24 -27.67 -14.81 8.80
C GLY A 24 -28.97 -15.23 9.50
N ILE A 25 -30.12 -14.86 8.92
CA ILE A 25 -31.45 -15.25 9.42
C ILE A 25 -31.62 -16.77 9.39
N ASP A 26 -31.19 -17.40 8.30
CA ASP A 26 -31.28 -18.84 8.12
C ASP A 26 -30.42 -19.62 9.12
N VAL A 27 -29.19 -19.17 9.37
CA VAL A 27 -28.32 -19.75 10.41
C VAL A 27 -28.97 -19.63 11.78
N GLN A 28 -29.47 -18.43 12.14
CA GLN A 28 -30.12 -18.21 13.44
C GLN A 28 -31.35 -19.09 13.61
N ARG A 29 -32.20 -19.22 12.58
CA ARG A 29 -33.38 -20.09 12.61
C ARG A 29 -32.97 -21.56 12.78
N THR A 30 -32.01 -22.03 11.99
CA THR A 30 -31.52 -23.42 12.03
C THR A 30 -31.00 -23.78 13.43
N VAL A 31 -30.25 -22.88 14.08
CA VAL A 31 -29.74 -23.09 15.44
C VAL A 31 -30.86 -23.04 16.49
N THR A 32 -31.83 -22.13 16.33
CA THR A 32 -32.88 -21.90 17.34
C THR A 32 -33.97 -22.97 17.31
N THR A 33 -34.41 -23.40 16.12
CA THR A 33 -35.52 -24.35 15.98
C THR A 33 -35.07 -25.79 15.85
N GLY A 34 -33.82 -26.03 15.43
CA GLY A 34 -33.30 -27.38 15.13
C GLY A 34 -34.02 -28.08 13.97
N VAL A 35 -34.94 -27.40 13.29
CA VAL A 35 -35.73 -27.96 12.18
C VAL A 35 -34.95 -27.79 10.88
N SER A 36 -34.95 -28.83 10.05
CA SER A 36 -34.41 -28.78 8.69
C SER A 36 -35.05 -27.64 7.88
N ARG A 37 -34.24 -27.03 7.01
CA ARG A 37 -34.61 -25.85 6.22
C ARG A 37 -35.94 -26.03 5.49
N SER A 38 -36.86 -25.07 5.65
CA SER A 38 -38.11 -25.07 4.88
C SER A 38 -37.84 -24.91 3.38
N THR A 39 -38.69 -25.51 2.55
CA THR A 39 -38.58 -25.47 1.08
C THR A 39 -38.50 -24.05 0.54
N ASP A 40 -39.25 -23.12 1.15
CA ASP A 40 -39.24 -21.69 0.75
C ASP A 40 -37.86 -21.05 0.88
N ILE A 41 -37.13 -21.36 1.95
CA ILE A 41 -35.80 -20.82 2.21
C ILE A 41 -34.79 -21.39 1.22
N GLN A 42 -34.94 -22.67 0.86
CA GLN A 42 -34.09 -23.32 -0.14
C GLN A 42 -34.29 -22.70 -1.53
N VAL A 43 -35.54 -22.49 -1.94
CA VAL A 43 -35.87 -21.86 -3.23
C VAL A 43 -35.28 -20.45 -3.32
N ILE A 44 -35.38 -19.67 -2.24
CA ILE A 44 -34.77 -18.33 -2.19
C ILE A 44 -33.24 -18.44 -2.36
N GLN A 45 -32.57 -19.37 -1.69
CA GLN A 45 -31.12 -19.53 -1.84
C GLN A 45 -30.70 -19.99 -3.24
N TYR A 46 -31.48 -20.85 -3.88
CA TYR A 46 -31.26 -21.25 -5.27
C TYR A 46 -31.43 -20.08 -6.23
N SER A 47 -32.41 -19.21 -5.97
CA SER A 47 -32.60 -18.01 -6.79
C SER A 47 -31.41 -17.04 -6.70
N TYR A 48 -30.86 -16.82 -5.49
CA TYR A 48 -29.61 -16.07 -5.33
C TYR A 48 -28.45 -16.71 -6.10
N THR A 49 -28.28 -18.02 -6.00
CA THR A 49 -27.21 -18.74 -6.73
C THR A 49 -27.36 -18.59 -8.24
N GLY A 50 -28.59 -18.66 -8.76
CA GLY A 50 -28.89 -18.41 -10.17
C GLY A 50 -28.56 -16.99 -10.61
N LEU A 51 -28.91 -15.98 -9.80
CA LEU A 51 -28.56 -14.57 -10.07
C LEU A 51 -27.04 -14.37 -10.12
N PHE A 52 -26.28 -14.98 -9.22
CA PHE A 52 -24.81 -14.87 -9.22
C PHE A 52 -24.17 -15.60 -10.40
N LEU A 53 -24.71 -16.75 -10.80
CA LEU A 53 -24.27 -17.43 -12.01
C LEU A 53 -24.52 -16.55 -13.24
N LEU A 54 -25.70 -15.94 -13.34
CA LEU A 54 -26.04 -15.04 -14.42
C LEU A 54 -25.12 -13.82 -14.46
N GLU A 55 -24.83 -13.22 -13.31
CA GLU A 55 -23.85 -12.13 -13.19
C GLU A 55 -22.48 -12.53 -13.73
N LEU A 56 -21.95 -13.67 -13.27
CA LEU A 56 -20.63 -14.18 -13.65
C LEU A 56 -20.57 -14.48 -15.16
N LEU A 57 -21.60 -15.11 -15.71
CA LEU A 57 -21.68 -15.39 -17.14
C LEU A 57 -21.71 -14.09 -17.96
N MET A 58 -22.49 -13.10 -17.55
CA MET A 58 -22.52 -11.80 -18.23
C MET A 58 -21.14 -11.10 -18.19
N ARG A 59 -20.43 -11.16 -17.06
CA ARG A 59 -19.06 -10.62 -16.94
C ARG A 59 -18.08 -11.38 -17.85
N ILE A 60 -18.11 -12.71 -17.84
CA ILE A 60 -17.24 -13.54 -18.69
C ILE A 60 -17.53 -13.28 -20.18
N LEU A 61 -18.80 -13.17 -20.59
CA LEU A 61 -19.17 -12.87 -21.98
C LEU A 61 -18.75 -11.46 -22.41
N ALA A 62 -18.83 -10.47 -21.50
CA ALA A 62 -18.48 -9.09 -21.80
C ALA A 62 -16.95 -8.85 -21.90
N PHE A 63 -16.16 -9.50 -21.04
CA PHE A 63 -14.72 -9.27 -20.93
C PHE A 63 -13.87 -10.41 -21.53
N GLY A 64 -14.46 -11.58 -21.78
CA GLY A 64 -13.78 -12.75 -22.34
C GLY A 64 -12.57 -13.18 -21.51
N ARG A 65 -11.48 -13.56 -22.21
CA ARG A 65 -10.21 -13.93 -21.57
C ARG A 65 -9.56 -12.78 -20.78
N LYS A 66 -9.88 -11.52 -21.09
CA LYS A 66 -9.37 -10.37 -20.34
C LYS A 66 -9.92 -10.29 -18.92
N PHE A 67 -11.04 -10.96 -18.62
CA PHE A 67 -11.58 -11.03 -17.26
C PHE A 67 -10.58 -11.63 -16.26
N PHE A 68 -9.94 -12.75 -16.64
CA PHE A 68 -9.02 -13.49 -15.78
C PHE A 68 -7.56 -13.02 -15.82
N VAL A 69 -7.22 -12.12 -16.75
CA VAL A 69 -5.85 -11.59 -16.93
C VAL A 69 -5.78 -10.09 -16.62
N SER A 70 -6.89 -9.50 -16.17
CA SER A 70 -6.93 -8.09 -15.76
C SER A 70 -6.18 -7.85 -14.44
N GLU A 71 -5.94 -6.59 -14.12
CA GLU A 71 -5.39 -6.16 -12.83
C GLU A 71 -6.22 -6.68 -11.64
N GLU A 72 -7.52 -6.92 -11.85
CA GLU A 72 -8.46 -7.46 -10.86
C GLU A 72 -8.59 -9.00 -10.88
N TRP A 73 -7.66 -9.72 -11.52
CA TRP A 73 -7.77 -11.18 -11.73
C TRP A 73 -8.07 -11.97 -10.45
N MET A 74 -7.51 -11.56 -9.30
CA MET A 74 -7.75 -12.21 -8.00
C MET A 74 -9.24 -12.23 -7.65
N TRP A 75 -9.96 -11.14 -7.91
CA TRP A 75 -11.40 -11.03 -7.64
C TRP A 75 -12.23 -11.85 -8.63
N ALA A 76 -11.79 -11.93 -9.88
CA ALA A 76 -12.40 -12.78 -10.90
C ALA A 76 -12.31 -14.28 -10.55
N TRP A 77 -11.15 -14.73 -10.04
CA TRP A 77 -10.97 -16.11 -9.57
C TRP A 77 -11.75 -16.41 -8.29
N LEU A 78 -11.81 -15.45 -7.37
CA LEU A 78 -12.64 -15.54 -6.17
C LEU A 78 -14.12 -15.69 -6.55
N ASP A 79 -14.60 -14.93 -7.53
CA ASP A 79 -15.98 -15.06 -8.02
C ASP A 79 -16.28 -16.40 -8.65
N LEU A 80 -15.37 -16.87 -9.50
CA LEU A 80 -15.48 -18.20 -10.10
C LEU A 80 -15.54 -19.27 -9.01
N PHE A 81 -14.64 -19.20 -8.01
CA PHE A 81 -14.61 -20.15 -6.91
C PHE A 81 -15.90 -20.14 -6.09
N ILE A 82 -16.39 -18.96 -5.68
CA ILE A 82 -17.59 -18.91 -4.83
C ILE A 82 -18.83 -19.34 -5.63
N VAL A 83 -18.99 -18.93 -6.90
CA VAL A 83 -20.13 -19.38 -7.73
C VAL A 83 -20.09 -20.88 -7.97
N THR A 84 -18.92 -21.44 -8.26
CA THR A 84 -18.77 -22.91 -8.43
C THR A 84 -19.02 -23.67 -7.13
N SER A 85 -18.55 -23.17 -5.98
CA SER A 85 -18.85 -23.78 -4.68
C SER A 85 -20.35 -23.70 -4.33
N SER A 86 -21.03 -22.60 -4.67
CA SER A 86 -22.49 -22.49 -4.50
C SER A 86 -23.23 -23.47 -5.40
N LEU A 87 -22.82 -23.63 -6.67
CA LEU A 87 -23.44 -24.60 -7.58
C LEU A 87 -23.23 -26.04 -7.11
N TRP A 88 -22.03 -26.37 -6.65
CA TRP A 88 -21.73 -27.68 -6.08
C TRP A 88 -22.65 -28.02 -4.91
N GLU A 89 -22.90 -27.04 -4.04
CA GLU A 89 -23.82 -27.19 -2.92
C GLU A 89 -25.26 -27.44 -3.35
N VAL A 90 -25.78 -26.69 -4.32
CA VAL A 90 -27.13 -26.92 -4.88
C VAL A 90 -27.23 -28.33 -5.47
N ILE A 91 -26.19 -28.80 -6.17
CA ILE A 91 -26.15 -30.16 -6.73
C ILE A 91 -26.21 -31.20 -5.61
N VAL A 92 -25.42 -31.02 -4.54
CA VAL A 92 -25.42 -31.94 -3.38
C VAL A 92 -26.81 -31.97 -2.71
N ASP A 93 -27.42 -30.81 -2.48
CA ASP A 93 -28.75 -30.72 -1.84
C ASP A 93 -29.83 -31.42 -2.71
N ILE A 94 -29.79 -31.25 -4.04
CA ILE A 94 -30.71 -31.93 -4.98
C ILE A 94 -30.49 -33.44 -5.01
N VAL A 95 -29.23 -33.88 -5.11
CA VAL A 95 -28.88 -35.32 -5.14
C VAL A 95 -29.30 -35.98 -3.84
N GLN A 96 -29.11 -35.33 -2.69
CA GLN A 96 -29.56 -35.85 -1.41
C GLN A 96 -31.10 -35.98 -1.36
N ALA A 97 -31.84 -34.94 -1.76
CA ALA A 97 -33.30 -34.99 -1.79
C ALA A 97 -33.84 -36.08 -2.75
N ALA A 98 -33.16 -36.31 -3.88
CA ALA A 98 -33.51 -37.36 -4.83
C ALA A 98 -33.23 -38.77 -4.28
N LEU A 99 -32.12 -38.95 -3.56
CA LEU A 99 -31.76 -40.23 -2.91
C LEU A 99 -32.69 -40.55 -1.73
N GLU A 100 -33.13 -39.55 -0.96
CA GLU A 100 -34.11 -39.74 0.12
C GLU A 100 -35.51 -40.10 -0.40
N GLY A 101 -35.86 -39.69 -1.62
CA GLY A 101 -37.14 -40.00 -2.28
C GLY A 101 -37.22 -41.38 -2.94
N GLN A 102 -36.08 -42.05 -3.18
CA GLN A 102 -36.00 -43.37 -3.79
C GLN A 102 -35.51 -44.38 -2.74
N GLY A 103 -36.44 -44.88 -1.93
CA GLY A 103 -36.17 -45.80 -0.80
C GLY A 103 -35.64 -47.20 -1.16
N ASP A 104 -34.95 -47.39 -2.29
CA ASP A 104 -34.58 -48.71 -2.82
C ASP A 104 -33.21 -48.72 -3.56
N LEU A 105 -32.23 -47.96 -3.09
CA LEU A 105 -30.85 -48.07 -3.58
C LEU A 105 -29.82 -48.17 -2.45
N GLU A 106 -30.00 -49.18 -1.59
CA GLU A 106 -28.92 -49.69 -0.72
C GLU A 106 -27.69 -50.20 -1.52
N SER A 107 -27.80 -50.41 -2.84
CA SER A 107 -26.74 -51.00 -3.67
C SER A 107 -25.70 -50.02 -4.24
N ILE A 108 -25.83 -48.70 -4.05
CA ILE A 108 -24.76 -47.71 -4.36
C ILE A 108 -24.10 -47.17 -3.07
N ALA A 109 -24.54 -47.63 -1.89
CA ALA A 109 -24.06 -47.20 -0.58
C ALA A 109 -22.79 -47.94 -0.08
N GLY A 110 -22.10 -48.69 -0.95
CA GLY A 110 -20.99 -49.57 -0.57
C GLY A 110 -19.61 -48.93 -0.41
N ILE A 111 -19.39 -47.65 -0.79
CA ILE A 111 -18.03 -47.05 -0.79
C ILE A 111 -17.89 -45.77 0.06
N SER A 112 -18.96 -45.17 0.61
CA SER A 112 -18.85 -43.77 1.07
C SER A 112 -19.46 -43.37 2.42
N ASN A 113 -19.93 -44.30 3.24
CA ASN A 113 -20.78 -43.94 4.40
C ASN A 113 -20.07 -43.35 5.64
N MET A 114 -18.78 -42.99 5.55
CA MET A 114 -18.13 -42.11 6.56
C MET A 114 -17.43 -40.91 5.93
N LYS A 115 -16.87 -41.07 4.72
CA LYS A 115 -16.19 -39.97 4.01
C LYS A 115 -17.19 -38.99 3.39
N SER A 116 -18.31 -39.45 2.86
CA SER A 116 -19.32 -38.57 2.27
C SER A 116 -20.04 -37.73 3.30
N PHE A 117 -20.38 -38.28 4.47
CA PHE A 117 -20.95 -37.47 5.56
C PHE A 117 -20.00 -36.38 6.05
N ARG A 118 -18.68 -36.63 6.08
CA ARG A 118 -17.67 -35.63 6.43
C ARG A 118 -17.53 -34.55 5.35
N ILE A 119 -17.56 -34.93 4.08
CA ILE A 119 -17.51 -34.02 2.93
C ILE A 119 -18.78 -33.14 2.89
N ILE A 120 -19.96 -33.70 3.12
CA ILE A 120 -21.24 -32.96 3.20
C ILE A 120 -21.26 -31.96 4.36
N ARG A 121 -20.58 -32.25 5.48
CA ARG A 121 -20.39 -31.27 6.57
C ARG A 121 -19.41 -30.16 6.15
N LEU A 122 -18.40 -30.48 5.36
CA LEU A 122 -17.40 -29.53 4.89
C LEU A 122 -17.99 -28.57 3.85
N THR A 123 -18.89 -29.04 2.98
CA THR A 123 -19.60 -28.17 2.01
C THR A 123 -20.46 -27.13 2.71
N ARG A 124 -21.05 -27.44 3.89
CA ARG A 124 -21.77 -26.46 4.71
C ARG A 124 -20.88 -25.29 5.16
N LEU A 125 -19.58 -25.51 5.38
CA LEU A 125 -18.65 -24.42 5.72
C LEU A 125 -18.40 -23.49 4.53
N LEU A 126 -18.47 -24.02 3.30
CA LEU A 126 -18.36 -23.23 2.07
C LEU A 126 -19.56 -22.30 1.85
N LYS A 127 -20.73 -22.53 2.49
CA LYS A 127 -21.83 -21.53 2.57
C LYS A 127 -21.30 -20.20 3.07
N THR A 128 -20.46 -20.23 4.09
CA THR A 128 -19.90 -19.02 4.73
C THR A 128 -18.98 -18.25 3.79
N ALA A 129 -18.34 -18.92 2.81
CA ALA A 129 -17.52 -18.25 1.80
C ALA A 129 -18.33 -17.29 0.93
N GLN A 130 -19.67 -17.45 0.86
CA GLN A 130 -20.55 -16.53 0.12
C GLN A 130 -20.57 -15.12 0.74
N PHE A 131 -20.28 -14.98 2.03
CA PHE A 131 -20.13 -13.66 2.68
C PHE A 131 -18.94 -12.89 2.13
N ILE A 132 -17.87 -13.59 1.70
CA ILE A 132 -16.67 -12.95 1.15
C ILE A 132 -16.99 -12.12 -0.10
N ARG A 133 -18.09 -12.46 -0.81
CA ARG A 133 -18.56 -11.67 -1.96
C ARG A 133 -18.82 -10.21 -1.60
N ILE A 134 -19.23 -9.87 -0.37
CA ILE A 134 -19.48 -8.46 0.00
C ILE A 134 -18.24 -7.59 -0.20
N PHE A 135 -17.06 -8.16 0.05
CA PHE A 135 -15.79 -7.44 -0.08
C PHE A 135 -15.48 -7.06 -1.52
N ARG A 136 -16.02 -7.75 -2.54
CA ARG A 136 -15.79 -7.40 -3.95
C ARG A 136 -16.71 -6.30 -4.48
N PHE A 137 -17.86 -6.07 -3.87
CA PHE A 137 -18.83 -5.09 -4.41
C PHE A 137 -18.61 -3.70 -3.86
N VAL A 138 -18.08 -3.62 -2.64
CA VAL A 138 -17.81 -2.35 -1.99
C VAL A 138 -16.38 -1.96 -2.32
N MET A 139 -16.21 -1.00 -3.22
CA MET A 139 -14.89 -0.48 -3.63
C MET A 139 -14.03 -0.12 -2.41
N ALA A 140 -14.60 0.55 -1.41
CA ALA A 140 -13.88 0.88 -0.17
C ALA A 140 -13.36 -0.38 0.57
N LEU A 141 -14.16 -1.46 0.64
CA LEU A 141 -13.72 -2.71 1.26
C LEU A 141 -12.64 -3.42 0.44
N ARG A 142 -12.75 -3.41 -0.90
CA ARG A 142 -11.71 -3.99 -1.79
C ARG A 142 -10.36 -3.34 -1.58
N MET A 143 -10.34 -2.01 -1.51
CA MET A 143 -9.13 -1.23 -1.28
C MET A 143 -8.52 -1.61 0.07
N LEU A 144 -9.32 -1.60 1.14
CA LEU A 144 -8.87 -1.99 2.48
C LEU A 144 -8.32 -3.41 2.53
N VAL A 145 -9.00 -4.39 1.93
CA VAL A 145 -8.53 -5.79 1.89
C VAL A 145 -7.23 -5.92 1.11
N THR A 146 -7.11 -5.22 -0.03
CA THR A 146 -5.87 -5.22 -0.83
C THR A 146 -4.71 -4.62 -0.04
N SER A 147 -4.94 -3.53 0.71
CA SER A 147 -3.96 -2.93 1.62
C SER A 147 -3.59 -3.83 2.80
N ILE A 148 -4.55 -4.59 3.34
CA ILE A 148 -4.28 -5.57 4.41
C ILE A 148 -3.41 -6.71 3.85
N ILE A 149 -3.73 -7.24 2.67
CA ILE A 149 -2.96 -8.33 2.05
C ILE A 149 -1.54 -7.85 1.70
N SER A 150 -1.38 -6.62 1.21
CA SER A 150 -0.06 -6.08 0.90
C SER A 150 0.81 -5.93 2.16
N THR A 151 0.24 -5.42 3.26
CA THR A 151 0.96 -5.30 4.55
C THR A 151 1.21 -6.66 5.22
N LEU A 152 0.30 -7.63 5.04
CA LEU A 152 0.46 -8.99 5.58
C LEU A 152 1.66 -9.73 4.98
N LYS A 153 2.03 -9.46 3.71
CA LYS A 153 3.23 -10.05 3.09
C LYS A 153 4.50 -9.66 3.83
N ALA A 154 4.61 -8.41 4.28
CA ALA A 154 5.75 -7.97 5.09
C ALA A 154 5.70 -8.55 6.51
N LEU A 155 4.50 -8.62 7.11
CA LEU A 155 4.29 -9.20 8.43
C LEU A 155 4.63 -10.70 8.49
N LEU A 156 4.42 -11.43 7.39
CA LEU A 156 4.63 -12.87 7.31
C LEU A 156 6.03 -13.29 7.78
N TRP A 157 7.07 -12.59 7.35
CA TRP A 157 8.44 -12.91 7.72
C TRP A 157 8.73 -12.63 9.20
N ALA A 158 8.14 -11.57 9.76
CA ALA A 158 8.25 -11.27 11.18
C ALA A 158 7.52 -12.33 12.04
N LEU A 159 6.38 -12.84 11.57
CA LEU A 159 5.67 -13.95 12.20
C LEU A 159 6.44 -15.28 12.09
N VAL A 160 7.10 -15.54 10.96
CA VAL A 160 7.98 -16.70 10.79
C VAL A 160 9.15 -16.64 11.77
N LEU A 161 9.77 -15.47 11.95
CA LEU A 161 10.82 -15.27 12.95
C LEU A 161 10.30 -15.53 14.38
N LEU A 162 9.14 -14.99 14.72
CA LEU A 162 8.50 -15.25 16.03
C LEU A 162 8.22 -16.75 16.22
N ALA A 163 7.67 -17.43 15.21
CA ALA A 163 7.40 -18.86 15.26
C ALA A 163 8.68 -19.69 15.44
N LEU A 164 9.79 -19.29 14.81
CA LEU A 164 11.09 -19.93 14.99
C LEU A 164 11.62 -19.78 16.42
N ILE A 165 11.53 -18.58 17.00
CA ILE A 165 11.92 -18.33 18.39
C ILE A 165 11.08 -19.18 19.34
N VAL A 166 9.75 -19.17 19.17
CA VAL A 166 8.83 -20.01 19.94
C VAL A 166 9.19 -21.49 19.81
N TYR A 167 9.49 -21.96 18.60
CA TYR A 167 9.89 -23.35 18.35
C TYR A 167 11.16 -23.73 19.12
N VAL A 168 12.21 -22.91 19.05
CA VAL A 168 13.49 -23.17 19.73
C VAL A 168 13.29 -23.27 21.25
N PHE A 169 12.61 -22.31 21.86
CA PHE A 169 12.33 -22.34 23.30
C PHE A 169 11.37 -23.47 23.69
N ALA A 170 10.38 -23.80 22.84
CA ALA A 170 9.49 -24.93 23.07
C ALA A 170 10.29 -26.23 23.14
N VAL A 171 11.19 -26.50 22.19
CA VAL A 171 12.07 -27.68 22.23
C VAL A 171 12.87 -27.73 23.52
N LEU A 172 13.49 -26.62 23.92
CA LEU A 172 14.30 -26.54 25.15
C LEU A 172 13.49 -26.90 26.40
N PHE A 173 12.31 -26.30 26.58
CA PHE A 173 11.50 -26.55 27.78
C PHE A 173 10.83 -27.92 27.76
N THR A 174 10.35 -28.40 26.60
CA THR A 174 9.82 -29.77 26.49
C THR A 174 10.88 -30.80 26.86
N GLN A 175 12.12 -30.61 26.39
CA GLN A 175 13.24 -31.49 26.74
C GLN A 175 13.56 -31.44 28.22
N ALA A 176 13.65 -30.25 28.82
CA ALA A 176 13.91 -30.09 30.25
C ALA A 176 12.86 -30.80 31.13
N VAL A 177 11.58 -30.63 30.80
CA VAL A 177 10.48 -31.30 31.51
C VAL A 177 10.53 -32.81 31.30
N TYR A 178 10.81 -33.26 30.07
CA TYR A 178 10.92 -34.68 29.76
C TYR A 178 12.07 -35.35 30.53
N GLU A 179 13.25 -34.73 30.55
CA GLU A 179 14.42 -35.25 31.27
C GLU A 179 14.15 -35.35 32.77
N HIS A 180 13.59 -34.31 33.38
CA HIS A 180 13.25 -34.33 34.81
C HIS A 180 12.21 -35.39 35.16
N LYS A 181 11.19 -35.61 34.31
CA LYS A 181 10.15 -36.64 34.56
C LYS A 181 10.69 -38.07 34.41
N ASN A 182 11.75 -38.27 33.64
CA ASN A 182 12.35 -39.59 33.43
C ASN A 182 13.60 -39.84 34.30
N ASP A 183 14.08 -38.85 35.03
CA ASP A 183 15.19 -39.00 35.95
C ASP A 183 14.70 -39.62 37.28
N PRO A 184 15.11 -40.87 37.62
CA PRO A 184 14.71 -41.52 38.86
C PRO A 184 15.29 -40.86 40.11
N ALA A 185 16.30 -40.00 39.97
CA ALA A 185 16.91 -39.25 41.08
C ALA A 185 16.29 -37.86 41.28
N ALA A 186 15.41 -37.41 40.37
CA ALA A 186 14.80 -36.09 40.46
C ALA A 186 13.77 -36.03 41.62
N PRO A 187 13.69 -34.89 42.34
CA PRO A 187 12.69 -34.69 43.38
C PRO A 187 11.28 -34.67 42.76
N ALA A 188 10.32 -35.28 43.45
CA ALA A 188 8.94 -35.30 42.98
C ALA A 188 8.35 -33.87 43.00
N MET A 189 7.82 -33.43 41.85
CA MET A 189 7.09 -32.16 41.77
C MET A 189 5.78 -32.23 42.58
N PRO A 190 5.32 -31.11 43.16
CA PRO A 190 3.97 -30.98 43.68
C PRO A 190 2.92 -31.32 42.62
N LEU A 191 1.78 -31.91 43.03
CA LEU A 191 0.73 -32.38 42.10
C LEU A 191 0.31 -31.33 41.07
N ARG A 192 0.12 -30.08 41.52
CA ARG A 192 -0.24 -28.94 40.66
C ARG A 192 0.80 -28.69 39.56
N GLU A 193 2.07 -28.72 39.89
CA GLU A 193 3.16 -28.47 38.94
C GLU A 193 3.40 -29.68 38.02
N ALA A 194 3.18 -30.89 38.51
CA ALA A 194 3.19 -32.09 37.68
C ALA A 194 2.07 -32.08 36.62
N GLU A 195 0.86 -31.67 37.00
CA GLU A 195 -0.25 -31.47 36.07
C GLU A 195 0.04 -30.36 35.05
N ALA A 196 0.54 -29.21 35.53
CA ALA A 196 0.93 -28.10 34.66
C ALA A 196 2.06 -28.48 33.69
N SER A 197 3.05 -29.29 34.14
CA SER A 197 4.13 -29.79 33.27
C SER A 197 3.59 -30.61 32.09
N THR A 198 2.53 -31.39 32.34
CA THR A 198 1.90 -32.24 31.32
C THR A 198 1.01 -31.43 30.39
N ARG A 199 0.29 -30.44 30.94
CA ARG A 199 -0.60 -29.56 30.17
C ARG A 199 0.15 -28.60 29.25
N TYR A 200 1.22 -27.98 29.75
CA TYR A 200 1.94 -26.93 29.04
C TYR A 200 3.14 -27.46 28.25
N PHE A 201 3.77 -28.55 28.71
CA PHE A 201 4.98 -29.10 28.10
C PHE A 201 4.86 -30.58 27.67
N GLY A 202 3.63 -31.12 27.58
CA GLY A 202 3.40 -32.54 27.26
C GLY A 202 3.84 -32.94 25.85
N SER A 203 3.64 -32.06 24.88
CA SER A 203 4.12 -32.21 23.51
C SER A 203 4.76 -30.93 22.99
N LEU A 204 5.52 -31.04 21.91
CA LEU A 204 6.15 -29.88 21.28
C LEU A 204 5.11 -28.85 20.81
N ALA A 205 4.00 -29.30 20.23
CA ALA A 205 2.92 -28.42 19.77
C ALA A 205 2.22 -27.69 20.92
N GLU A 206 1.95 -28.40 22.03
CA GLU A 206 1.39 -27.79 23.25
C GLU A 206 2.37 -26.81 23.88
N SER A 207 3.67 -27.11 23.85
CA SER A 207 4.72 -26.21 24.33
C SER A 207 4.78 -24.94 23.51
N MET A 208 4.80 -25.05 22.18
CA MET A 208 4.73 -23.89 21.29
C MET A 208 3.46 -23.05 21.54
N LEU A 209 2.30 -23.71 21.69
CA LEU A 209 1.05 -23.02 21.98
C LEU A 209 1.09 -22.32 23.35
N SER A 210 1.64 -22.97 24.39
CA SER A 210 1.73 -22.42 25.74
C SER A 210 2.66 -21.21 25.82
N LEU A 211 3.80 -21.27 25.12
CA LEU A 211 4.71 -20.14 24.98
C LEU A 211 4.04 -18.97 24.24
N PHE A 212 3.33 -19.26 23.13
CA PHE A 212 2.56 -18.24 22.42
C PHE A 212 1.43 -17.64 23.28
N MET A 213 0.69 -18.46 24.03
CA MET A 213 -0.37 -17.99 24.94
C MET A 213 0.20 -17.12 26.06
N SER A 214 1.43 -17.40 26.53
CA SER A 214 2.09 -16.62 27.59
C SER A 214 2.42 -15.18 27.16
N ILE A 215 2.73 -14.96 25.87
CA ILE A 215 3.02 -13.63 25.32
C ILE A 215 1.77 -12.94 24.75
N ALA A 216 0.77 -13.71 24.30
CA ALA A 216 -0.46 -13.19 23.70
C ALA A 216 -1.58 -12.89 24.72
N GLY A 217 -1.35 -13.17 26.01
CA GLY A 217 -2.33 -12.96 27.08
C GLY A 217 -3.40 -14.05 27.19
N GLY A 218 -3.14 -15.25 26.65
CA GLY A 218 -4.06 -16.40 26.72
C GLY A 218 -3.99 -17.15 28.06
N VAL A 219 -2.79 -17.31 28.62
CA VAL A 219 -2.56 -17.91 29.94
C VAL A 219 -1.60 -17.04 30.74
N SER A 220 -1.77 -16.98 32.06
CA SER A 220 -0.79 -16.31 32.90
C SER A 220 0.56 -17.01 32.77
N TRP A 221 1.62 -16.27 32.43
CA TRP A 221 2.98 -16.79 32.36
C TRP A 221 3.44 -17.38 33.71
N GLU A 222 2.82 -16.97 34.82
CA GLU A 222 3.03 -17.54 36.16
C GLU A 222 2.66 -19.02 36.22
N GLU A 223 1.60 -19.44 35.54
CA GLU A 223 1.18 -20.86 35.53
C GLU A 223 2.13 -21.73 34.70
N VAL A 224 2.75 -21.15 33.68
CA VAL A 224 3.65 -21.86 32.76
C VAL A 224 5.07 -21.96 33.32
N ILE A 225 5.51 -20.97 34.11
CA ILE A 225 6.84 -20.99 34.75
C ILE A 225 6.90 -21.92 35.98
N GLY A 226 5.76 -22.24 36.60
CA GLY A 226 5.68 -23.08 37.81
C GLY A 226 6.47 -24.38 37.70
N PRO A 227 6.21 -25.23 36.69
CA PRO A 227 6.93 -26.50 36.51
C PRO A 227 8.43 -26.30 36.28
N LEU A 228 8.82 -25.21 35.60
CA LEU A 228 10.22 -24.93 35.30
C LEU A 228 11.01 -24.51 36.56
N LYS A 229 10.36 -23.83 37.51
CA LYS A 229 10.97 -23.47 38.81
C LYS A 229 11.29 -24.71 39.64
N GLU A 230 10.43 -25.72 39.62
CA GLU A 230 10.63 -26.99 40.35
C GLU A 230 11.78 -27.81 39.75
N ILE A 231 12.05 -27.70 38.45
CA ILE A 231 13.18 -28.38 37.80
C ILE A 231 14.50 -27.69 38.18
N SER A 232 14.62 -26.39 37.91
CA SER A 232 15.79 -25.58 38.26
C SER A 232 15.52 -24.11 38.03
N ILE A 233 16.11 -23.26 38.87
CA ILE A 233 16.08 -21.80 38.69
C ILE A 233 16.61 -21.35 37.32
N VAL A 234 17.54 -22.11 36.73
CA VAL A 234 18.09 -21.80 35.40
C VAL A 234 17.00 -21.85 34.32
N TRP A 235 16.12 -22.85 34.36
CA TRP A 235 15.01 -22.96 33.40
C TRP A 235 13.97 -21.86 33.60
N ALA A 236 13.70 -21.48 34.85
CA ALA A 236 12.86 -20.34 35.16
C ALA A 236 13.45 -19.01 34.63
N LEU A 237 14.76 -18.79 34.79
CA LEU A 237 15.44 -17.61 34.23
C LEU A 237 15.43 -17.61 32.71
N CYS A 238 15.65 -18.76 32.06
CA CYS A 238 15.53 -18.91 30.61
C CYS A 238 14.10 -18.57 30.12
N PHE A 239 13.08 -18.99 30.85
CA PHE A 239 11.69 -18.65 30.54
C PHE A 239 11.39 -17.15 30.70
N VAL A 240 11.86 -16.54 31.79
CA VAL A 240 11.73 -15.08 31.98
C VAL A 240 12.46 -14.33 30.87
N PHE A 241 13.65 -14.78 30.47
CA PHE A 241 14.38 -14.22 29.33
C PHE A 241 13.56 -14.35 28.03
N TYR A 242 12.99 -15.52 27.74
CA TYR A 242 12.10 -15.71 26.59
C TYR A 242 10.95 -14.70 26.58
N VAL A 243 10.23 -14.56 27.69
CA VAL A 243 9.09 -13.63 27.81
C VAL A 243 9.57 -12.19 27.61
N ALA A 244 10.63 -11.76 28.32
CA ALA A 244 11.16 -10.41 28.23
C ALA A 244 11.67 -10.09 26.82
N PHE A 245 12.45 -10.98 26.21
CA PHE A 245 12.98 -10.83 24.86
C PHE A 245 11.86 -10.75 23.83
N THR A 246 10.86 -11.63 23.92
CA THR A 246 9.76 -11.64 22.97
C THR A 246 8.89 -10.39 23.12
N TYR A 247 8.62 -9.96 24.34
CA TYR A 247 7.76 -8.81 24.61
C TYR A 247 8.43 -7.47 24.29
N PHE A 248 9.67 -7.25 24.76
CA PHE A 248 10.36 -5.97 24.59
C PHE A 248 11.09 -5.81 23.26
N ALA A 249 11.56 -6.91 22.64
CA ALA A 249 12.26 -6.84 21.37
C ALA A 249 11.38 -7.32 20.21
N VAL A 250 10.95 -8.58 20.22
CA VAL A 250 10.35 -9.21 19.04
C VAL A 250 9.00 -8.59 18.67
N LEU A 251 8.07 -8.43 19.62
CA LEU A 251 6.77 -7.81 19.33
C LEU A 251 6.92 -6.36 18.85
N ASN A 252 7.84 -5.60 19.43
CA ASN A 252 8.12 -4.23 18.98
C ASN A 252 8.73 -4.18 17.57
N VAL A 253 9.59 -5.14 17.20
CA VAL A 253 10.10 -5.27 15.82
C VAL A 253 8.96 -5.61 14.87
N VAL A 254 8.06 -6.53 15.22
CA VAL A 254 6.89 -6.90 14.42
C VAL A 254 6.00 -5.68 14.17
N THR A 255 5.68 -4.93 15.22
CA THR A 255 4.91 -3.67 15.11
C THR A 255 5.64 -2.64 14.25
N GLY A 256 6.96 -2.48 14.42
CA GLY A 256 7.77 -1.57 13.64
C GLY A 256 7.78 -1.89 12.14
N VAL A 257 7.96 -3.16 11.78
CA VAL A 257 7.89 -3.62 10.38
C VAL A 257 6.51 -3.38 9.79
N PHE A 258 5.44 -3.68 10.54
CA PHE A 258 4.08 -3.44 10.09
C PHE A 258 3.82 -1.94 9.81
N CYS A 259 4.21 -1.06 10.74
CA CYS A 259 4.10 0.39 10.55
C CYS A 259 4.92 0.87 9.35
N GLN A 260 6.16 0.39 9.21
CA GLN A 260 7.03 0.76 8.09
C GLN A 260 6.41 0.36 6.75
N SER A 261 5.90 -0.87 6.64
CA SER A 261 5.23 -1.33 5.41
C SER A 261 3.95 -0.56 5.10
N ALA A 262 3.19 -0.15 6.12
CA ALA A 262 2.04 0.72 5.93
C ALA A 262 2.45 2.11 5.38
N ILE A 263 3.53 2.69 5.91
CA ILE A 263 4.09 3.97 5.43
C ILE A 263 4.60 3.84 3.99
N GLU A 264 5.36 2.79 3.69
CA GLU A 264 5.87 2.53 2.34
C GLU A 264 4.74 2.27 1.33
N SER A 265 3.69 1.56 1.73
CA SER A 265 2.51 1.37 0.88
C SER A 265 1.83 2.69 0.56
N ALA A 266 1.70 3.60 1.53
CA ALA A 266 1.12 4.93 1.30
C ALA A 266 2.00 5.80 0.38
N GLN A 267 3.34 5.66 0.45
CA GLN A 267 4.26 6.39 -0.41
C GLN A 267 4.34 5.83 -1.84
N ASN A 268 4.31 4.50 -1.99
CA ASN A 268 4.39 3.84 -3.29
C ASN A 268 3.14 4.08 -4.14
N ASP A 269 1.97 4.32 -3.54
CA ASP A 269 0.77 4.74 -4.26
C ASP A 269 1.03 6.03 -5.08
N HIS A 270 1.80 6.99 -4.55
CA HIS A 270 2.16 8.20 -5.30
C HIS A 270 3.05 7.90 -6.51
N ALA A 271 4.05 7.02 -6.35
CA ALA A 271 4.94 6.65 -7.44
C ALA A 271 4.21 5.83 -8.53
N MET A 272 3.33 4.92 -8.12
CA MET A 272 2.47 4.15 -9.04
C MET A 272 1.54 5.07 -9.82
N VAL A 273 0.93 6.07 -9.17
CA VAL A 273 0.05 7.03 -9.86
C VAL A 273 0.85 7.83 -10.91
N VAL A 274 2.07 8.28 -10.58
CA VAL A 274 2.93 8.97 -11.57
C VAL A 274 3.29 8.06 -12.73
N GLN A 275 3.61 6.78 -12.47
CA GLN A 275 3.90 5.82 -13.53
C GLN A 275 2.67 5.55 -14.42
N ALA A 276 1.48 5.41 -13.84
CA ALA A 276 0.25 5.23 -14.60
C ALA A 276 -0.10 6.45 -15.48
N LEU A 277 0.23 7.67 -15.02
CA LEU A 277 0.12 8.89 -15.81
C LEU A 277 1.14 8.93 -16.96
N MET A 278 2.37 8.45 -16.72
CA MET A 278 3.41 8.29 -17.76
C MET A 278 2.99 7.28 -18.83
N ASP A 279 2.43 6.14 -18.43
CA ASP A 279 1.97 5.09 -19.34
C ASP A 279 0.82 5.58 -20.24
N ASN A 280 -0.01 6.52 -19.74
CA ASN A 280 -1.06 7.20 -20.50
C ASN A 280 -0.68 8.60 -20.98
N LYS A 281 0.62 8.95 -21.05
CA LYS A 281 1.12 10.29 -21.40
C LYS A 281 0.47 10.84 -22.68
N ALA A 282 0.35 10.02 -23.72
CA ALA A 282 -0.28 10.43 -24.99
C ALA A 282 -1.75 10.88 -24.83
N ALA A 283 -2.53 10.19 -23.99
CA ALA A 283 -3.93 10.56 -23.72
C ALA A 283 -4.03 11.85 -22.90
N HIS A 284 -3.11 12.05 -21.94
CA HIS A 284 -3.02 13.27 -21.15
C HIS A 284 -2.62 14.48 -22.00
N ILE A 285 -1.65 14.33 -22.90
CA ILE A 285 -1.26 15.37 -23.86
C ILE A 285 -2.44 15.70 -24.79
N ALA A 286 -3.15 14.68 -25.30
CA ALA A 286 -4.34 14.90 -26.14
C ALA A 286 -5.44 15.69 -25.39
N LYS A 287 -5.63 15.40 -24.09
CA LYS A 287 -6.58 16.13 -23.25
C LYS A 287 -6.14 17.56 -23.00
N LEU A 288 -4.87 17.79 -22.65
CA LEU A 288 -4.30 19.15 -22.54
C LEU A 288 -4.47 19.93 -23.84
N ARG A 289 -4.19 19.31 -24.99
CA ARG A 289 -4.41 19.92 -26.30
C ARG A 289 -5.88 20.34 -26.49
N SER A 290 -6.84 19.49 -26.12
CA SER A 290 -8.27 19.85 -26.20
C SER A 290 -8.67 21.02 -25.28
N LEU A 291 -8.07 21.09 -24.09
CA LEU A 291 -8.30 22.16 -23.13
C LEU A 291 -7.78 23.49 -23.63
N PHE A 292 -6.62 23.54 -24.28
CA PHE A 292 -6.01 24.80 -24.74
C PHE A 292 -6.39 25.20 -26.18
N ASN A 293 -6.74 24.25 -27.06
CA ASN A 293 -7.07 24.49 -28.48
C ASN A 293 -8.20 25.50 -28.75
N HIS A 294 -9.16 25.69 -27.84
CA HIS A 294 -10.27 26.63 -28.06
C HIS A 294 -9.83 28.11 -28.14
N LEU A 295 -8.56 28.42 -27.89
CA LEU A 295 -7.97 29.77 -28.02
C LEU A 295 -7.17 29.96 -29.32
N ASN A 296 -6.83 28.87 -30.01
CA ASN A 296 -6.09 28.95 -31.26
C ASN A 296 -7.06 29.25 -32.40
N GLY A 297 -7.35 30.54 -32.61
CA GLY A 297 -7.88 30.99 -33.89
C GLY A 297 -6.89 30.64 -34.99
N GLN A 298 -7.31 29.76 -35.92
CA GLN A 298 -6.60 29.37 -37.15
C GLN A 298 -5.05 29.23 -37.06
N ASP A 299 -4.64 27.97 -36.91
CA ASP A 299 -3.65 27.33 -37.80
C ASP A 299 -2.14 27.53 -37.67
N ASN A 300 -1.53 27.98 -36.56
CA ASN A 300 -0.05 27.89 -36.46
C ASN A 300 0.61 27.34 -35.19
N ASP A 301 -0.07 27.22 -34.03
CA ASP A 301 0.59 26.74 -32.79
C ASP A 301 -0.22 25.71 -32.01
N ALA A 302 -0.65 24.63 -32.68
CA ALA A 302 -1.45 23.55 -32.06
C ALA A 302 -0.74 22.78 -30.93
N GLY A 303 0.51 23.12 -30.61
CA GLY A 303 1.37 22.42 -29.66
C GLY A 303 1.87 23.24 -28.47
N ILE A 304 1.62 24.56 -28.46
CA ILE A 304 2.32 25.49 -27.56
C ILE A 304 1.30 26.17 -26.63
N ILE A 305 1.68 26.32 -25.36
CA ILE A 305 0.93 27.09 -24.36
C ILE A 305 1.74 28.35 -24.06
N THR A 306 1.13 29.52 -24.27
CA THR A 306 1.71 30.80 -23.86
C THR A 306 1.19 31.22 -22.49
N LEU A 307 1.91 32.12 -21.81
CA LEU A 307 1.51 32.62 -20.48
C LEU A 307 0.09 33.22 -20.49
N GLY A 308 -0.25 34.00 -21.51
CA GLY A 308 -1.58 34.61 -21.62
C GLY A 308 -2.70 33.58 -21.77
N MET A 309 -2.48 32.53 -22.57
CA MET A 309 -3.43 31.42 -22.71
C MET A 309 -3.59 30.66 -21.38
N PHE A 310 -2.50 30.51 -20.64
CA PHE A 310 -2.51 29.84 -19.34
C PHE A 310 -3.27 30.65 -18.30
N GLU A 311 -3.00 31.95 -18.16
CA GLU A 311 -3.69 32.84 -17.21
C GLU A 311 -5.20 32.94 -17.48
N GLU A 312 -5.61 32.94 -18.75
CA GLU A 312 -7.03 32.98 -19.12
C GLU A 312 -7.76 31.68 -18.73
N LYS A 313 -7.10 30.51 -18.90
CA LYS A 313 -7.74 29.21 -18.72
C LYS A 313 -7.47 28.52 -17.38
N ILE A 314 -6.48 28.93 -16.61
CA ILE A 314 -6.17 28.29 -15.31
C ILE A 314 -7.36 28.36 -14.34
N ASN A 315 -8.16 29.41 -14.44
CA ASN A 315 -9.37 29.61 -13.65
C ASN A 315 -10.62 28.91 -14.23
N SER A 316 -10.52 28.30 -15.42
CA SER A 316 -11.65 27.58 -16.01
C SER A 316 -11.91 26.27 -15.25
N PRO A 317 -13.19 25.89 -15.02
CA PRO A 317 -13.52 24.70 -14.25
C PRO A 317 -12.87 23.42 -14.80
N ALA A 318 -12.83 23.27 -16.12
CA ALA A 318 -12.30 22.09 -16.79
C ALA A 318 -10.77 21.94 -16.62
N VAL A 319 -10.03 23.06 -16.58
CA VAL A 319 -8.59 23.03 -16.35
C VAL A 319 -8.29 22.80 -14.89
N ARG A 320 -8.99 23.48 -13.97
CA ARG A 320 -8.83 23.29 -12.53
C ARG A 320 -9.10 21.85 -12.10
N GLU A 321 -10.19 21.25 -12.59
CA GLU A 321 -10.52 19.84 -12.33
C GLU A 321 -9.43 18.90 -12.85
N TYR A 322 -8.82 19.21 -13.99
CA TYR A 322 -7.72 18.42 -14.55
C TYR A 322 -6.43 18.53 -13.72
N PHE A 323 -6.08 19.73 -13.24
CA PHE A 323 -4.92 19.95 -12.36
C PHE A 323 -5.11 19.32 -10.98
N GLU A 324 -6.32 19.42 -10.41
CA GLU A 324 -6.68 18.73 -9.17
C GLU A 324 -6.57 17.20 -9.33
N ALA A 325 -7.01 16.65 -10.47
CA ALA A 325 -6.83 15.23 -10.79
C ALA A 325 -5.35 14.81 -10.93
N LEU A 326 -4.48 15.73 -11.35
CA LEU A 326 -3.02 15.52 -11.35
C LEU A 326 -2.38 15.74 -9.96
N GLY A 327 -3.15 16.18 -8.96
CA GLY A 327 -2.66 16.46 -7.61
C GLY A 327 -1.83 17.74 -7.53
N LEU A 328 -2.10 18.72 -8.40
CA LEU A 328 -1.46 20.02 -8.45
C LEU A 328 -2.43 21.10 -7.98
N ASP A 329 -2.01 21.89 -7.00
CA ASP A 329 -2.77 23.02 -6.48
C ASP A 329 -2.04 24.32 -6.86
N ILE A 330 -2.45 24.90 -8.00
CA ILE A 330 -1.77 26.04 -8.61
C ILE A 330 -2.50 27.33 -8.21
N TRP A 331 -1.94 28.05 -7.25
CA TRP A 331 -2.44 29.36 -6.81
C TRP A 331 -1.79 30.52 -7.57
N ASP A 332 -0.56 30.31 -8.05
CA ASP A 332 0.23 31.31 -8.77
C ASP A 332 0.61 30.78 -10.15
N ALA A 333 -0.23 31.10 -11.12
CA ALA A 333 -0.07 30.70 -12.51
C ALA A 333 1.21 31.28 -13.13
N TRP A 334 1.60 32.49 -12.74
CA TRP A 334 2.78 33.17 -13.26
C TRP A 334 4.07 32.48 -12.79
N SER A 335 4.18 32.25 -11.48
CA SER A 335 5.35 31.56 -10.92
C SER A 335 5.46 30.13 -11.46
N PHE A 336 4.33 29.43 -11.59
CA PHE A 336 4.31 28.08 -12.15
C PHE A 336 4.75 28.06 -13.62
N PHE A 337 4.20 28.94 -14.46
CA PHE A 337 4.57 29.01 -15.88
C PHE A 337 6.04 29.38 -16.07
N LYS A 338 6.55 30.32 -15.26
CA LYS A 338 7.97 30.71 -15.29
C LYS A 338 8.93 29.61 -14.88
N LEU A 339 8.48 28.66 -14.05
CA LEU A 339 9.26 27.47 -13.70
C LEU A 339 9.33 26.46 -14.86
N LEU A 340 8.37 26.51 -15.79
CA LEU A 340 8.31 25.67 -16.97
C LEU A 340 9.06 26.29 -18.16
N ASP A 341 8.94 27.61 -18.34
CA ASP A 341 9.63 28.39 -19.37
C ASP A 341 11.13 28.54 -19.04
N ALA A 342 11.89 27.48 -19.27
CA ALA A 342 13.33 27.46 -19.06
C ALA A 342 14.10 28.28 -20.12
N ALA A 343 13.50 28.48 -21.30
CA ALA A 343 14.09 29.23 -22.42
C ALA A 343 13.89 30.75 -22.28
N GLY A 344 12.85 31.17 -21.55
CA GLY A 344 12.49 32.57 -21.35
C GLY A 344 11.84 33.20 -22.59
N ASP A 345 11.26 32.39 -23.48
CA ASP A 345 10.61 32.85 -24.71
C ASP A 345 9.10 33.08 -24.54
N GLY A 346 8.55 32.82 -23.36
CA GLY A 346 7.15 33.00 -23.03
C GLY A 346 6.21 31.92 -23.60
N ALA A 347 6.78 30.81 -24.08
CA ALA A 347 6.07 29.72 -24.72
C ALA A 347 6.58 28.37 -24.18
N VAL A 348 5.66 27.43 -23.95
CA VAL A 348 6.02 26.08 -23.49
C VAL A 348 5.29 25.05 -24.33
N ASP A 349 6.04 24.08 -24.87
CA ASP A 349 5.45 22.94 -25.58
C ASP A 349 4.57 22.10 -24.66
N LEU A 350 3.48 21.53 -25.18
CA LEU A 350 2.54 20.71 -24.42
C LEU A 350 3.20 19.53 -23.68
N GLU A 351 4.25 18.95 -24.28
CA GLU A 351 5.00 17.86 -23.66
C GLU A 351 5.82 18.36 -22.47
N ASP A 352 6.55 19.45 -22.63
CA ASP A 352 7.34 20.07 -21.56
C ASP A 352 6.45 20.59 -20.44
N PHE A 353 5.29 21.14 -20.80
CA PHE A 353 4.28 21.56 -19.86
C PHE A 353 3.76 20.37 -19.02
N PHE A 354 3.43 19.25 -19.67
CA PHE A 354 2.98 18.03 -18.98
C PHE A 354 4.08 17.43 -18.09
N ASP A 355 5.31 17.32 -18.61
CA ASP A 355 6.43 16.76 -17.86
C ASP A 355 6.79 17.65 -16.66
N GLY A 356 6.69 18.96 -16.82
CA GLY A 356 6.85 19.91 -15.72
C GLY A 356 5.74 19.83 -14.67
N CYS A 357 4.48 19.63 -15.09
CA CYS A 357 3.39 19.32 -14.16
C CYS A 357 3.70 18.08 -13.31
N LEU A 358 4.23 17.02 -13.92
CA LEU A 358 4.63 15.81 -13.18
C LEU A 358 5.84 16.05 -12.27
N ARG A 359 6.78 16.90 -12.69
CA ARG A 359 7.99 17.22 -11.93
C ARG A 359 7.70 18.01 -10.66
N PHE A 360 6.76 18.93 -10.70
CA PHE A 360 6.37 19.76 -9.55
C PHE A 360 5.30 19.11 -8.67
N ARG A 361 4.91 17.87 -8.97
CA ARG A 361 3.98 17.10 -8.14
C ARG A 361 4.69 16.51 -6.93
N GLY A 362 4.20 16.86 -5.74
CA GLY A 362 4.65 16.29 -4.47
C GLY A 362 5.90 16.99 -3.89
N PRO A 363 6.47 16.43 -2.81
CA PRO A 363 7.60 17.05 -2.12
C PRO A 363 8.90 16.99 -2.95
N ALA A 364 9.75 18.01 -2.82
CA ALA A 364 11.06 18.06 -3.48
C ALA A 364 11.93 16.85 -3.07
N ARG A 365 12.55 16.18 -4.06
CA ARG A 365 13.40 15.01 -3.80
C ARG A 365 14.77 15.45 -3.29
N ALA A 366 15.48 14.57 -2.60
CA ALA A 366 16.84 14.83 -2.12
C ALA A 366 17.80 15.23 -3.27
N MET A 367 17.59 14.70 -4.47
CA MET A 367 18.37 15.04 -5.67
C MET A 367 18.10 16.48 -6.15
N ASP A 368 16.85 16.96 -6.11
CA ASP A 368 16.50 18.34 -6.48
C ASP A 368 17.15 19.33 -5.51
N MET A 369 17.11 19.03 -4.20
CA MET A 369 17.80 19.82 -3.18
C MET A 369 19.32 19.78 -3.36
N GLY A 370 19.88 18.61 -3.69
CA GLY A 370 21.30 18.46 -4.00
C GLY A 370 21.75 19.32 -5.19
N ARG A 371 20.93 19.39 -6.25
CA ARG A 371 21.18 20.25 -7.40
C ARG A 371 21.18 21.73 -7.02
N ILE A 372 20.18 22.19 -6.25
CA ILE A 372 20.15 23.57 -5.75
C ILE A 372 21.39 23.88 -4.91
N MET A 373 21.80 22.97 -4.02
CA MET A 373 23.01 23.16 -3.21
C MET A 373 24.28 23.24 -4.07
N GLN A 374 24.38 22.44 -5.13
CA GLN A 374 25.50 22.49 -6.07
C GLN A 374 25.49 23.80 -6.86
N ASP A 375 24.34 24.21 -7.37
CA ASP A 375 24.17 25.45 -8.13
C ASP A 375 24.47 26.67 -7.25
N GLN A 376 24.02 26.68 -5.99
CA GLN A 376 24.36 27.71 -5.00
C GLN A 376 25.87 27.76 -4.73
N ARG A 377 26.52 26.60 -4.51
CA ARG A 377 27.99 26.55 -4.33
C ARG A 377 28.72 27.05 -5.58
N TRP A 378 28.22 26.71 -6.76
CA TRP A 378 28.79 27.18 -8.02
C TRP A 378 28.61 28.69 -8.16
N LEU A 379 27.43 29.22 -7.84
CA LEU A 379 27.11 30.65 -7.90
C LEU A 379 28.01 31.45 -6.94
N ILE A 380 28.15 31.00 -5.70
CA ILE A 380 29.05 31.62 -4.70
C ILE A 380 30.49 31.65 -5.19
N ARG A 381 31.00 30.54 -5.76
CA ARG A 381 32.35 30.49 -6.33
C ARG A 381 32.49 31.40 -7.54
N SER A 382 31.49 31.44 -8.41
CA SER A 382 31.46 32.32 -9.58
C SER A 382 31.49 33.79 -9.17
N GLN A 383 30.66 34.16 -8.19
CA GLN A 383 30.60 35.51 -7.64
C GLN A 383 31.92 35.90 -6.96
N GLY A 384 32.55 35.01 -6.19
CA GLY A 384 33.86 35.27 -5.59
C GLY A 384 34.96 35.51 -6.64
N ARG A 385 34.94 34.74 -7.74
CA ARG A 385 35.87 34.97 -8.88
C ARG A 385 35.61 36.32 -9.54
N PHE A 386 34.34 36.65 -9.79
CA PHE A 386 33.95 37.94 -10.35
C PHE A 386 34.33 39.12 -9.45
N GLN A 387 34.07 39.03 -8.14
CA GLN A 387 34.47 40.06 -7.17
C GLN A 387 35.99 40.25 -7.14
N THR A 388 36.75 39.16 -7.20
CA THR A 388 38.22 39.22 -7.27
C THR A 388 38.69 39.89 -8.56
N PHE A 389 38.07 39.56 -9.69
CA PHE A 389 38.36 40.18 -10.99
C PHE A 389 38.06 41.68 -10.96
N VAL A 390 36.85 42.07 -10.54
CA VAL A 390 36.44 43.49 -10.42
C VAL A 390 37.35 44.24 -9.45
N GLY A 391 37.72 43.62 -8.33
CA GLY A 391 38.65 44.21 -7.36
C GLY A 391 40.03 44.49 -7.96
N ARG A 392 40.56 43.56 -8.78
CA ARG A 392 41.84 43.76 -9.48
C ARG A 392 41.76 44.88 -10.51
N GLU A 393 40.71 44.90 -11.34
CA GLU A 393 40.50 45.94 -12.35
C GLU A 393 40.35 47.33 -11.71
N LEU A 394 39.59 47.44 -10.61
CA LEU A 394 39.45 48.69 -9.86
C LEU A 394 40.78 49.19 -9.28
N VAL A 395 41.62 48.27 -8.78
CA VAL A 395 42.95 48.63 -8.27
C VAL A 395 43.87 49.08 -9.41
N SER A 396 43.84 48.39 -10.56
CA SER A 396 44.58 48.80 -11.75
C SER A 396 44.16 50.19 -12.23
N LEU A 397 42.85 50.42 -12.37
CA LEU A 397 42.29 51.71 -12.77
C LEU A 397 42.68 52.83 -11.80
N LYS A 398 42.66 52.54 -10.49
CA LYS A 398 43.12 53.50 -9.48
C LYS A 398 44.60 53.82 -9.67
N SER A 399 45.46 52.83 -9.92
CA SER A 399 46.88 53.05 -10.20
C SER A 399 47.07 53.97 -11.41
N ASP A 400 46.43 53.64 -12.53
CA ASP A 400 46.54 54.38 -13.79
C ASP A 400 46.07 55.85 -13.64
N VAL A 401 44.97 56.07 -12.91
CA VAL A 401 44.48 57.42 -12.60
C VAL A 401 45.47 58.17 -11.71
N THR A 402 46.08 57.50 -10.73
CA THR A 402 47.05 58.13 -9.82
C THR A 402 48.32 58.55 -10.58
N ASP A 403 48.79 57.69 -11.48
CA ASP A 403 49.96 57.97 -12.34
C ASP A 403 49.67 59.12 -13.32
N LEU A 404 48.48 59.17 -13.91
CA LEU A 404 48.04 60.29 -14.76
C LEU A 404 48.02 61.62 -13.99
N LEU A 405 47.50 61.62 -12.76
CA LEU A 405 47.46 62.81 -11.91
C LEU A 405 48.87 63.28 -11.52
N GLN A 406 49.79 62.36 -11.22
CA GLN A 406 51.19 62.70 -10.97
C GLN A 406 51.86 63.30 -12.21
N HIS A 407 51.67 62.71 -13.39
CA HIS A 407 52.20 63.23 -14.64
C HIS A 407 51.66 64.64 -14.98
N LEU A 408 50.38 64.90 -14.71
CA LEU A 408 49.78 66.23 -14.90
C LEU A 408 50.34 67.26 -13.89
N ALA A 409 50.54 66.87 -12.63
CA ALA A 409 51.13 67.73 -11.60
C ALA A 409 52.59 68.12 -11.90
N ILE A 410 53.37 67.21 -12.50
CA ILE A 410 54.75 67.48 -12.94
C ILE A 410 54.76 68.46 -14.13
N LYS A 411 53.80 68.35 -15.07
CA LYS A 411 53.69 69.29 -16.19
C LYS A 411 53.29 70.71 -15.75
N THR A 412 52.42 70.86 -14.75
CA THR A 412 52.04 72.19 -14.22
C THR A 412 53.17 72.85 -13.45
N THR A 413 53.99 72.09 -12.71
CA THR A 413 55.18 72.63 -12.03
C THR A 413 56.31 72.97 -12.99
N ALA A 414 56.50 72.19 -14.07
CA ALA A 414 57.46 72.54 -15.13
C ALA A 414 57.10 73.84 -15.87
N ASN A 415 55.81 74.15 -16.06
CA ASN A 415 55.35 75.40 -16.68
C ASN A 415 55.46 76.63 -15.77
N GLN A 416 55.62 76.48 -14.45
CA GLN A 416 55.85 77.60 -13.52
C GLN A 416 57.32 78.05 -13.44
N TRP A 417 58.24 77.28 -14.05
CA TRP A 417 59.70 77.53 -14.04
C TRP A 417 60.24 78.01 -15.40
N ALA A 418 59.45 78.74 -16.18
CA ALA A 418 59.96 79.55 -17.30
C ALA A 418 60.15 81.01 -16.82
N PRO A 419 61.37 81.45 -16.43
CA PRO A 419 61.58 82.79 -15.91
C PRO A 419 61.44 83.81 -17.05
N SER A 420 60.56 84.78 -16.86
CA SER A 420 60.47 85.99 -17.67
C SER A 420 61.79 86.76 -17.61
N GLN A 421 62.64 86.63 -18.62
CA GLN A 421 63.70 87.60 -18.86
C GLN A 421 63.11 88.85 -19.50
N TRP A 422 62.75 89.82 -18.66
CA TRP A 422 62.63 91.23 -19.03
C TRP A 422 63.73 92.01 -18.29
N LYS A 423 64.68 92.58 -19.04
CA LYS A 423 65.47 93.74 -18.62
C LYS A 423 65.13 94.90 -19.55
N ALA A 424 64.79 96.02 -18.95
CA ALA A 424 64.74 97.35 -19.56
C ALA A 424 65.33 98.34 -18.53
N PRO A 425 65.71 99.56 -18.92
CA PRO A 425 66.24 100.02 -20.21
C PRO A 425 67.78 99.94 -20.29
#